data_AF-A0A8J3U295-F1
#
_entry.id   AF-A0A8J3U295-F1
#
_cell.length_a   1.000
_cell.length_b   1.000
_cell.length_c   1.000
_cell.angle_alpha   90.00
_cell.angle_beta   90.00
_cell.angle_gamma   90.00
#
_symmetry.space_group_name_H-M   'P 1'
#
loop_
_entity.id
_entity.type
_entity.pdbx_description
1 polymer ?
#
loop_
_entity_poly.entity_id
_entity_poly.type
_entity_poly.pdbx_seq_one_letter_code
_entity_poly.pdbx_strand_id
1 'polypeptide(L)'
;MVAGFHPLARRILDEADVPATFPVGLRNARPVAPWPTTDVTLLGDAVHTMSPGRGEGANTTLRHAELLRQALAGVAAKGVPLLDAVGRYEAEMLRHGFQVVSASLGNPLMPRPAVTSPPRPGPRGAG
;
A
#
# COMPACT_ATOMS: atom_id res chain seq x y z
N MET A 1 -11.35 -26.24 -5.59
CA MET A 1 -10.30 -25.23 -5.90
C MET A 1 -8.95 -25.50 -5.24
N VAL A 2 -8.87 -26.07 -4.02
CA VAL A 2 -7.57 -26.22 -3.29
C VAL A 2 -7.02 -27.65 -3.21
N ALA A 3 -7.63 -28.62 -3.89
CA ALA A 3 -7.23 -30.03 -3.83
C ALA A 3 -5.79 -30.30 -4.29
N GLY A 4 -5.26 -29.46 -5.21
CA GLY A 4 -3.88 -29.56 -5.69
C GLY A 4 -2.83 -28.82 -4.83
N PHE A 5 -3.23 -28.18 -3.72
CA PHE A 5 -2.30 -27.41 -2.89
C PHE A 5 -1.51 -28.32 -1.94
N HIS A 6 -0.31 -27.86 -1.57
CA HIS A 6 0.54 -28.53 -0.57
C HIS A 6 -0.26 -28.77 0.72
N PRO A 7 -0.09 -29.93 1.41
CA PRO A 7 -0.89 -30.28 2.59
C PRO A 7 -0.92 -29.19 3.67
N LEU A 8 0.19 -28.49 3.91
CA LEU A 8 0.25 -27.37 4.87
C LEU A 8 -0.69 -26.21 4.51
N ALA A 9 -0.83 -25.87 3.23
CA ALA A 9 -1.73 -24.82 2.80
C ALA A 9 -3.20 -25.22 2.95
N ARG A 10 -3.52 -26.51 2.75
CA ARG A 10 -4.87 -27.04 3.02
C ARG A 10 -5.19 -27.01 4.51
N ARG A 11 -4.23 -27.39 5.37
CA ARG A 11 -4.38 -27.33 6.82
C ARG A 11 -4.69 -25.92 7.33
N ILE A 12 -4.05 -24.88 6.78
CA ILE A 12 -4.36 -23.48 7.13
C ILE A 12 -5.83 -23.14 6.87
N LEU A 13 -6.39 -23.65 5.77
CA LEU A 13 -7.81 -23.44 5.44
C LEU A 13 -8.73 -24.24 6.36
N ASP A 14 -8.36 -25.48 6.67
CA ASP A 14 -9.13 -26.36 7.56
C ASP A 14 -9.17 -25.82 9.01
N GLU A 15 -8.12 -25.11 9.45
CA GLU A 15 -8.00 -24.50 10.78
C GLU A 15 -8.52 -23.05 10.84
N ALA A 16 -8.98 -22.48 9.72
CA ALA A 16 -9.48 -21.10 9.70
C ALA A 16 -10.79 -20.95 10.49
N ASP A 17 -10.91 -19.84 11.22
CA ASP A 17 -12.15 -19.48 11.92
C ASP A 17 -13.22 -19.03 10.91
N VAL A 18 -14.25 -19.86 10.71
CA VAL A 18 -15.32 -19.62 9.73
C VAL A 18 -16.11 -18.34 10.04
N PRO A 19 -16.58 -18.10 11.29
CA PRO A 19 -17.13 -16.82 11.70
C PRO A 19 -16.29 -15.58 11.38
N ALA A 20 -14.95 -15.70 11.39
CA ALA A 20 -14.03 -14.61 11.07
C ALA A 20 -13.67 -14.52 9.58
N THR A 21 -14.26 -15.35 8.73
CA THR A 21 -13.97 -15.41 7.30
C THR A 21 -15.08 -14.74 6.49
N PHE A 22 -14.72 -13.70 5.74
CA PHE A 22 -15.65 -12.96 4.90
C PHE A 22 -14.99 -12.56 3.57
N PRO A 23 -15.78 -12.46 2.49
CA PRO A 23 -15.27 -12.05 1.19
C PRO A 23 -14.87 -10.57 1.21
N VAL A 24 -13.68 -10.28 0.69
CA VAL A 24 -13.21 -8.90 0.48
C VAL A 24 -13.09 -8.64 -1.02
N GLY A 25 -13.88 -7.68 -1.51
CA GLY A 25 -13.79 -7.23 -2.91
C GLY A 25 -12.55 -6.38 -3.13
N LEU A 26 -11.65 -6.81 -4.00
CA LEU A 26 -10.45 -6.05 -4.34
C LEU A 26 -10.83 -4.86 -5.24
N ARG A 27 -10.52 -3.63 -4.78
CA ARG A 27 -10.75 -2.38 -5.51
C ARG A 27 -9.48 -1.55 -5.53
N ASN A 28 -9.32 -0.76 -6.58
CA ASN A 28 -8.24 0.20 -6.74
C ASN A 28 -8.79 1.49 -7.30
N ALA A 29 -8.24 2.63 -6.86
CA ALA A 29 -8.52 3.92 -7.46
C ALA A 29 -7.97 3.98 -8.90
N ARG A 30 -8.59 4.82 -9.73
CA ARG A 30 -8.04 5.19 -11.03
C ARG A 30 -7.35 6.55 -10.89
N PRO A 31 -6.25 6.82 -11.61
CA PRO A 31 -5.65 8.15 -11.66
C PRO A 31 -6.71 9.21 -11.98
N VAL A 32 -6.71 10.29 -11.21
CA VAL A 32 -7.57 11.45 -11.44
C VAL A 32 -6.73 12.65 -11.84
N ALA A 33 -7.33 13.56 -12.62
CA ALA A 33 -6.69 14.83 -12.94
C ALA A 33 -6.57 15.70 -11.66
N PRO A 34 -5.56 16.57 -11.57
CA PRO A 34 -5.53 17.61 -10.54
C PRO A 34 -6.81 18.43 -10.57
N TRP A 35 -7.29 18.84 -9.39
CA TRP A 35 -8.46 19.67 -9.23
C TRP A 35 -8.07 21.09 -8.78
N PRO A 36 -8.98 22.08 -8.90
CA PRO A 36 -8.76 23.39 -8.30
C PRO A 36 -8.63 23.29 -6.78
N THR A 37 -7.52 23.77 -6.24
CA THR A 37 -7.28 23.73 -4.79
C THR A 37 -8.25 24.65 -4.04
N THR A 38 -8.80 24.13 -2.94
CA THR A 38 -9.66 24.86 -2.00
C THR A 38 -9.16 24.62 -0.57
N ASP A 39 -9.94 25.05 0.44
CA ASP A 39 -9.71 24.69 1.84
C ASP A 39 -10.18 23.26 2.19
N VAL A 40 -10.73 22.53 1.22
CA VAL A 40 -11.10 21.11 1.32
C VAL A 40 -10.19 20.27 0.45
N THR A 41 -9.63 19.20 1.01
CA THR A 41 -8.77 18.23 0.31
C THR A 41 -9.05 16.79 0.74
N LEU A 42 -8.42 15.82 0.07
CA LEU A 42 -8.61 14.37 0.30
C LEU A 42 -7.33 13.72 0.85
N LEU A 43 -7.52 12.58 1.54
CA LEU A 43 -6.46 11.76 2.10
C LEU A 43 -6.88 10.28 2.11
N GLY A 44 -5.93 9.37 1.92
CA GLY A 44 -6.17 7.94 2.12
C GLY A 44 -7.04 7.33 1.02
N ASP A 45 -7.87 6.36 1.43
CA ASP A 45 -8.75 5.64 0.51
C ASP A 45 -9.80 6.53 -0.17
N ALA A 46 -10.05 7.75 0.33
CA ALA A 46 -10.94 8.70 -0.31
C ALA A 46 -10.44 9.17 -1.70
N VAL A 47 -9.14 9.04 -1.98
CA VAL A 47 -8.51 9.49 -3.25
C VAL A 47 -7.67 8.40 -3.91
N HIS A 48 -6.97 7.58 -3.14
CA HIS A 48 -6.03 6.60 -3.67
C HIS A 48 -6.22 5.22 -3.02
N THR A 49 -7.46 4.69 -3.02
CA THR A 49 -7.72 3.30 -2.58
C THR A 49 -6.81 2.32 -3.31
N MET A 50 -6.19 1.40 -2.56
CA MET A 50 -5.26 0.40 -3.08
C MET A 50 -5.70 -1.01 -2.71
N SER A 51 -5.40 -1.98 -3.58
CA SER A 51 -5.53 -3.40 -3.27
C SER A 51 -4.67 -3.75 -2.04
N PRO A 52 -5.20 -4.53 -1.08
CA PRO A 52 -4.46 -4.91 0.11
C PRO A 52 -3.26 -5.83 -0.16
N GLY A 53 -3.11 -6.37 -1.37
CA GLY A 53 -2.16 -7.46 -1.64
C GLY A 53 -0.67 -7.13 -1.40
N ARG A 54 -0.28 -5.85 -1.41
CA ARG A 54 1.08 -5.41 -1.02
C ARG A 54 1.19 -4.90 0.42
N GLY A 55 0.07 -4.68 1.11
CA GLY A 55 0.06 -4.13 2.48
C GLY A 55 0.52 -2.66 2.60
N GLU A 56 0.58 -1.91 1.50
CA GLU A 56 1.18 -0.55 1.48
C GLU A 56 0.17 0.58 1.76
N GLY A 57 -1.14 0.30 1.72
CA GLY A 57 -2.19 1.32 1.82
C GLY A 57 -2.17 2.15 3.11
N ALA A 58 -2.05 1.49 4.26
CA ALA A 58 -2.00 2.16 5.56
C ALA A 58 -0.75 3.04 5.71
N ASN A 59 0.42 2.51 5.37
CA ASN A 59 1.68 3.25 5.42
C ASN A 59 1.68 4.46 4.46
N THR A 60 1.10 4.31 3.27
CA THR A 60 0.96 5.41 2.32
C THR A 60 0.05 6.51 2.87
N THR A 61 -1.05 6.13 3.51
CA THR A 61 -1.96 7.08 4.16
C THR A 61 -1.27 7.84 5.29
N LEU A 62 -0.50 7.15 6.15
CA LEU A 62 0.25 7.79 7.23
C LEU A 62 1.31 8.77 6.69
N ARG A 63 2.01 8.39 5.62
CA ARG A 63 2.97 9.28 4.95
C ARG A 63 2.29 10.54 4.41
N HIS A 64 1.14 10.41 3.77
CA HIS A 64 0.39 11.56 3.26
C HIS A 64 -0.20 12.41 4.39
N ALA A 65 -0.61 11.81 5.51
CA ALA A 65 -1.05 12.55 6.69
C ALA A 65 0.09 13.43 7.26
N GLU A 66 1.32 12.91 7.33
CA GLU A 66 2.48 13.70 7.73
C GLU A 66 2.78 14.84 6.75
N LEU A 67 2.67 14.59 5.44
CA LEU A 67 2.83 15.65 4.43
C LEU A 67 1.79 16.77 4.60
N LEU A 68 0.52 16.43 4.78
CA LEU A 68 -0.55 17.40 5.02
C LEU A 68 -0.30 18.19 6.32
N ARG A 69 0.10 17.49 7.38
CA ARG A 69 0.45 18.12 8.67
C ARG A 69 1.57 19.15 8.51
N GLN A 70 2.63 18.83 7.76
CA GLN A 70 3.72 19.77 7.49
C GLN A 70 3.27 21.00 6.70
N ALA A 71 2.40 20.81 5.70
CA ALA A 71 1.83 21.90 4.93
C ALA A 71 1.04 22.86 5.84
N LEU A 72 0.14 22.33 6.67
CA LEU A 72 -0.69 23.13 7.59
C LEU A 72 0.15 23.80 8.69
N ALA A 73 1.19 23.13 9.21
CA ALA A 73 2.13 23.74 10.14
C ALA A 73 2.90 24.91 9.50
N GLY A 74 3.21 24.83 8.20
CA GLY A 74 3.81 25.93 7.44
C GLY A 74 2.88 27.16 7.34
N VAL A 75 1.58 26.94 7.17
CA VAL A 75 0.57 28.02 7.20
C VAL A 75 0.59 28.71 8.56
N ALA A 76 0.46 27.94 9.64
CA ALA A 76 0.34 28.47 10.99
C ALA A 76 1.62 29.18 11.48
N ALA A 77 2.80 28.59 11.23
CA ALA A 77 4.06 29.07 11.82
C ALA A 77 4.85 30.02 10.92
N LYS A 78 4.66 29.94 9.59
CA LYS A 78 5.48 30.67 8.61
C LYS A 78 4.66 31.59 7.70
N GLY A 79 3.34 31.68 7.90
CA GLY A 79 2.46 32.55 7.12
C GLY A 79 2.35 32.15 5.65
N VAL A 80 2.60 30.88 5.31
CA VAL A 80 2.38 30.39 3.93
C VAL A 80 0.88 30.49 3.62
N PRO A 81 0.48 31.00 2.44
CA PRO A 81 -0.94 31.01 2.07
C PRO A 81 -1.54 29.60 2.09
N LEU A 82 -2.73 29.44 2.67
CA LEU A 82 -3.37 28.13 2.85
C LEU A 82 -3.48 27.35 1.53
N LEU A 83 -3.98 28.01 0.48
CA LEU A 83 -4.18 27.37 -0.82
C LEU A 83 -2.86 26.95 -1.47
N ASP A 84 -1.78 27.71 -1.29
CA ASP A 84 -0.46 27.31 -1.79
C ASP A 84 0.06 26.06 -1.07
N ALA A 85 -0.15 25.98 0.25
CA ALA A 85 0.27 24.83 1.05
C ALA A 85 -0.53 23.57 0.71
N VAL A 86 -1.86 23.69 0.58
CA VAL A 86 -2.74 22.59 0.20
C VAL A 86 -2.45 22.13 -1.22
N GLY A 87 -2.26 23.04 -2.17
CA GLY A 87 -1.99 22.68 -3.57
C GLY A 87 -0.66 21.93 -3.74
N ARG A 88 0.37 22.29 -2.95
CA ARG A 88 1.63 21.54 -2.90
C ARG A 88 1.45 20.13 -2.32
N TYR A 89 0.66 20.01 -1.26
CA TYR A 89 0.29 18.71 -0.69
C TYR A 89 -0.44 17.86 -1.73
N GLU A 90 -1.45 18.39 -2.39
CA GLU A 90 -2.28 17.69 -3.38
C GLU A 90 -1.42 17.18 -4.54
N ALA A 91 -0.55 18.02 -5.10
CA ALA A 91 0.33 17.63 -6.20
C ALA A 91 1.23 16.43 -5.83
N GLU A 92 1.84 16.46 -4.65
CA GLU A 92 2.72 15.40 -4.20
C GLU A 92 1.94 14.13 -3.81
N MET A 93 0.81 14.28 -3.13
CA MET A 93 -0.07 13.19 -2.74
C MET A 93 -0.63 12.46 -3.97
N LEU A 94 -1.06 13.18 -5.01
CA LEU A 94 -1.54 12.57 -6.26
C LEU A 94 -0.41 11.86 -6.99
N ARG A 95 0.75 12.49 -7.12
CA ARG A 95 1.92 11.91 -7.78
C ARG A 95 2.37 10.63 -7.10
N HIS A 96 2.58 10.66 -5.78
CA HIS A 96 3.03 9.50 -5.02
C HIS A 96 1.91 8.45 -4.88
N GLY A 97 0.69 8.85 -4.52
CA GLY A 97 -0.44 7.94 -4.31
C GLY A 97 -0.73 7.08 -5.53
N PHE A 98 -0.77 7.66 -6.74
CA PHE A 98 -1.02 6.89 -7.95
C PHE A 98 0.19 6.08 -8.44
N GLN A 99 1.41 6.42 -8.04
CA GLN A 99 2.57 5.54 -8.23
C GLN A 99 2.40 4.24 -7.43
N VAL A 100 1.95 4.33 -6.16
CA VAL A 100 1.73 3.13 -5.32
C VAL A 100 0.53 2.30 -5.80
N VAL A 101 -0.55 2.95 -6.23
CA VAL A 101 -1.70 2.26 -6.86
C VAL A 101 -1.28 1.50 -8.11
N SER A 102 -0.50 2.13 -9.00
CA SER A 102 0.02 1.50 -10.22
C SER A 102 0.93 0.31 -9.91
N ALA A 103 1.82 0.46 -8.93
CA ALA A 103 2.68 -0.64 -8.47
C ALA A 103 1.88 -1.82 -7.90
N SER A 104 0.77 -1.53 -7.20
CA SER A 104 -0.16 -2.55 -6.68
C SER A 104 -0.93 -3.30 -7.76
N LEU A 105 -1.20 -2.65 -8.90
CA LEU A 105 -1.84 -3.31 -10.05
C LEU A 105 -0.85 -4.16 -10.85
N GLY A 106 0.37 -3.67 -11.08
CA GLY A 106 1.39 -4.39 -11.85
C GLY A 106 2.02 -5.56 -11.10
N ASN A 107 2.08 -5.48 -9.77
CA ASN A 107 2.57 -6.54 -8.91
C ASN A 107 1.69 -6.68 -7.65
N PRO A 108 0.62 -7.50 -7.71
CA PRO A 108 -0.44 -7.52 -6.70
C PRO A 108 -0.01 -8.11 -5.36
N LEU A 109 1.20 -8.69 -5.28
CA LEU A 109 1.79 -9.21 -4.05
C LEU A 109 3.11 -8.50 -3.79
N MET A 110 3.53 -8.46 -2.53
CA MET A 110 4.88 -7.99 -2.22
C MET A 110 5.92 -8.86 -2.96
N PRO A 111 6.98 -8.28 -3.54
CA PRO A 111 8.07 -9.05 -4.12
C PRO A 111 8.65 -9.99 -3.06
N ARG A 112 8.89 -11.25 -3.44
CA ARG A 112 9.62 -12.16 -2.55
C ARG A 112 11.01 -11.57 -2.30
N PRO A 113 11.43 -11.37 -1.04
CA PRO A 113 12.83 -11.06 -0.77
C PRO A 113 13.71 -12.18 -1.35
N ALA A 114 14.86 -11.80 -1.89
CA ALA A 114 15.83 -12.77 -2.40
C ALA A 114 16.26 -13.68 -1.25
N VAL A 115 15.81 -14.93 -1.26
CA VAL A 115 16.28 -15.94 -0.31
C VAL A 115 17.64 -16.40 -0.81
N THR A 116 18.71 -15.99 -0.12
CA THR A 116 20.00 -16.68 -0.26
C THR A 116 19.80 -18.09 0.26
N SER A 117 19.84 -19.07 -0.64
CA SER A 117 19.80 -20.47 -0.22
C SER A 117 21.06 -20.76 0.61
N PRO A 118 20.96 -21.48 1.75
CA PRO A 118 22.15 -21.91 2.47
C PRO A 118 23.02 -22.77 1.54
N PRO A 119 24.37 -22.72 1.68
CA PRO A 119 25.26 -23.53 0.86
C PRO A 119 24.90 -25.01 0.99
N ARG A 120 24.83 -25.72 -0.14
CA ARG A 120 24.56 -27.16 -0.14
C ARG A 120 25.63 -27.86 0.70
N PRO A 121 25.27 -28.78 1.61
CA PRO A 121 26.27 -29.56 2.32
C PRO A 121 27.12 -30.31 1.30
N GLY A 122 28.44 -30.18 1.42
CA GLY A 122 29.41 -30.85 0.56
C GLY A 122 29.21 -32.37 0.59
N PRO A 123 29.67 -33.09 -0.45
CA PRO A 123 29.51 -34.53 -0.51
C PRO A 123 30.13 -35.17 0.75
N ARG A 124 29.31 -35.92 1.50
CA ARG A 124 29.81 -36.77 2.58
C ARG A 124 30.75 -37.78 1.94
N GLY A 125 32.04 -37.65 2.22
CA GLY A 125 33.06 -38.59 1.76
C GLY A 125 32.69 -40.00 2.21
N ALA A 126 32.64 -40.92 1.25
CA ALA A 126 32.61 -42.34 1.53
C ALA A 126 33.99 -42.73 2.10
N GLY A 127 34.00 -43.14 3.35
CA GLY A 127 35.09 -43.90 3.97
C GLY A 127 34.66 -45.35 4.10
#